data_AF-A0A7J2Z0N8-F1
#
_entry.id   AF-A0A7J2Z0N8-F1
#
_cell.length_a   1.000
_cell.length_b   1.000
_cell.length_c   1.000
_cell.angle_alpha   90.00
_cell.angle_beta   90.00
_cell.angle_gamma   90.00
#
_symmetry.space_group_name_H-M   'P 1'
#
loop_
_entity.id
_entity.type
_entity.pdbx_description
1 polymer ?
#
loop_
_entity_poly.entity_id
_entity_poly.type
_entity_poly.pdbx_seq_one_letter_code
_entity_poly.pdbx_strand_id
1 'polypeptide(L)'
;MSLEEILAEIEKSSGLSREEVMKRIEEKRQEFSDMLTEEGAAYLVASELGLDLLEKRRRQLEIKNIVAGMRNVNFIGRVFNITPIVNFERQDGSSGKVVNIFVGDATGFVRIPLWNDQVKLVEEGELKLGDS
;
A
#
# COMPACT_ATOMS: atom_id res chain seq x y z
N MET A 1 -8.89 -1.06 -4.48
CA MET A 1 -8.91 -1.40 -3.06
C MET A 1 -9.79 -2.63 -2.93
N SER A 2 -9.40 -3.57 -2.08
CA SER A 2 -10.24 -4.69 -1.69
C SER A 2 -11.39 -4.19 -0.79
N LEU A 3 -12.44 -5.01 -0.62
CA LEU A 3 -13.53 -4.69 0.31
C LEU A 3 -13.00 -4.42 1.73
N GLU A 4 -12.04 -5.22 2.19
CA GLU A 4 -11.43 -5.10 3.53
C GLU A 4 -10.76 -3.73 3.73
N GLU A 5 -10.01 -3.25 2.73
CA GLU A 5 -9.35 -1.95 2.76
C GLU A 5 -10.37 -0.80 2.77
N ILE A 6 -11.47 -0.95 2.04
CA ILE A 6 -12.54 0.06 1.99
C ILE A 6 -13.25 0.14 3.35
N LEU A 7 -13.58 -1.01 3.95
CA LEU A 7 -14.20 -1.09 5.28
C LEU A 7 -13.31 -0.44 6.35
N ALA A 8 -12.03 -0.79 6.40
CA ALA A 8 -11.09 -0.23 7.36
C ALA A 8 -11.00 1.30 7.24
N GLU A 9 -11.03 1.84 6.02
CA GLU A 9 -10.97 3.29 5.80
C GLU A 9 -12.27 4.00 6.20
N ILE A 10 -13.43 3.39 5.93
CA ILE A 10 -14.74 3.88 6.38
C ILE A 10 -14.83 3.88 7.90
N GLU A 11 -14.48 2.79 8.57
CA GLU A 11 -14.49 2.68 10.04
C GLU A 11 -13.62 3.76 10.67
N LYS A 12 -12.38 3.92 10.18
CA LYS A 12 -11.42 4.91 10.68
C LYS A 12 -11.92 6.35 10.55
N SER A 13 -12.63 6.67 9.47
CA SER A 13 -13.00 8.06 9.14
C SER A 13 -14.40 8.44 9.61
N SER A 14 -15.33 7.48 9.69
CA SER A 14 -16.72 7.70 10.09
C SER A 14 -17.01 7.39 11.57
N GLY A 15 -16.13 6.61 12.23
CA GLY A 15 -16.35 6.14 13.60
C GLY A 15 -17.45 5.08 13.73
N LEU A 16 -17.98 4.57 12.61
CA LEU A 16 -18.98 3.50 12.58
C LEU A 16 -18.31 2.15 12.83
N SER A 17 -19.06 1.22 13.44
CA SER A 17 -18.62 -0.16 13.59
C SER A 17 -18.70 -0.91 12.26
N ARG A 18 -17.89 -1.95 12.12
CA ARG A 18 -17.90 -2.83 10.95
C ARG A 18 -19.28 -3.36 10.58
N GLU A 19 -20.05 -3.78 11.59
CA GLU A 19 -21.41 -4.30 11.43
C GLU A 19 -22.35 -3.25 10.82
N GLU A 20 -22.26 -2.01 11.29
CA GLU A 20 -23.08 -0.89 10.79
C GLU A 20 -22.70 -0.52 9.36
N VAL A 21 -21.40 -0.50 9.03
CA VAL A 21 -20.93 -0.26 7.66
C VAL A 21 -21.40 -1.36 6.71
N MET A 22 -21.27 -2.63 7.11
CA MET A 22 -21.72 -3.78 6.32
C MET A 22 -23.22 -3.75 6.07
N LYS A 23 -24.01 -3.37 7.08
CA LYS A 23 -25.45 -3.20 6.93
C LYS A 23 -25.79 -2.17 5.86
N ARG A 24 -25.13 -1.00 5.87
CA ARG A 24 -25.32 0.04 4.85
C ARG A 24 -24.91 -0.40 3.45
N ILE A 25 -23.83 -1.18 3.34
CA ILE A 25 -23.38 -1.75 2.05
C ILE A 25 -24.45 -2.68 1.49
N GLU A 26 -25.00 -3.56 2.32
CA GLU A 26 -26.04 -4.50 1.89
C GLU A 26 -27.35 -3.78 1.51
N GLU A 27 -27.78 -2.79 2.31
CA GLU A 27 -28.91 -1.91 1.95
C GLU A 27 -28.67 -1.21 0.60
N LYS A 28 -27.44 -0.73 0.35
CA LYS A 28 -27.07 -0.10 -0.91
C LYS A 28 -27.07 -1.10 -2.08
N ARG A 29 -26.68 -2.35 -1.89
CA ARG A 29 -26.75 -3.38 -2.94
C ARG A 29 -28.19 -3.67 -3.34
N GLN A 30 -29.06 -3.80 -2.35
CA GLN A 30 -30.48 -4.06 -2.56
C GLN A 30 -31.18 -2.88 -3.26
N GLU A 31 -30.85 -1.64 -2.91
CA GLU A 31 -31.33 -0.43 -3.59
C GLU A 31 -31.06 -0.49 -5.11
N PHE A 32 -29.91 -1.04 -5.50
CA PHE A 32 -29.50 -1.19 -6.89
C PHE A 32 -29.77 -2.58 -7.47
N SER A 33 -30.76 -3.30 -6.92
CA SER A 33 -31.22 -4.63 -7.41
C SER A 33 -30.07 -5.64 -7.57
N ASP A 34 -29.11 -5.63 -6.65
CA ASP A 34 -27.92 -6.48 -6.64
C ASP A 34 -27.01 -6.34 -7.88
N MET A 35 -27.19 -5.29 -8.67
CA MET A 35 -26.33 -5.01 -9.83
C MET A 35 -24.90 -4.57 -9.41
N LEU A 36 -24.71 -4.25 -8.13
CA LEU A 36 -23.44 -3.80 -7.58
C LEU A 36 -22.70 -4.95 -6.91
N THR A 37 -21.38 -5.00 -7.14
CA THR A 37 -20.48 -5.80 -6.31
C THR A 37 -20.40 -5.21 -4.91
N GLU A 38 -19.93 -5.99 -3.94
CA GLU A 38 -19.75 -5.54 -2.56
C GLU A 38 -18.80 -4.34 -2.49
N GLU A 39 -17.70 -4.35 -3.25
CA GLU A 39 -16.77 -3.22 -3.32
C GLU A 39 -17.44 -1.99 -3.94
N GLY A 40 -18.23 -2.18 -5.00
CA GLY A 40 -18.97 -1.09 -5.65
C GLY A 40 -19.93 -0.40 -4.69
N ALA A 41 -20.71 -1.18 -3.94
CA ALA A 41 -21.60 -0.66 -2.91
C ALA A 41 -20.82 0.00 -1.75
N ALA A 42 -19.69 -0.58 -1.34
CA ALA A 42 -18.81 0.02 -0.33
C ALA A 42 -18.25 1.38 -0.77
N TYR A 43 -17.89 1.55 -2.04
CA TYR A 43 -17.49 2.84 -2.60
C TYR A 43 -18.61 3.88 -2.57
N LEU A 44 -19.86 3.46 -2.85
CA LEU A 44 -21.01 4.37 -2.76
C LEU A 44 -21.27 4.82 -1.33
N VAL A 45 -21.27 3.88 -0.37
CA VAL A 45 -21.42 4.19 1.06
C VAL A 45 -20.31 5.12 1.53
N ALA A 46 -19.06 4.88 1.12
CA ALA A 46 -17.95 5.77 1.43
C ALA A 46 -18.18 7.18 0.89
N SER A 47 -18.61 7.29 -0.37
CA SER A 47 -18.91 8.58 -1.00
C SER A 47 -20.04 9.33 -0.29
N GLU A 48 -21.09 8.64 0.17
CA GLU A 48 -22.19 9.22 0.95
C GLU A 48 -21.73 9.74 2.32
N LEU A 49 -20.74 9.08 2.91
CA LEU A 49 -20.08 9.52 4.15
C LEU A 49 -19.05 10.63 3.93
N GLY A 50 -18.93 11.15 2.70
CA GLY A 50 -17.99 12.22 2.34
C GLY A 50 -16.54 11.75 2.13
N LEU A 51 -16.33 10.43 1.97
CA LEU A 51 -15.01 9.83 1.73
C LEU A 51 -14.80 9.61 0.24
N ASP A 52 -13.93 10.41 -0.37
CA ASP A 52 -13.52 10.20 -1.76
C ASP A 52 -12.40 9.14 -1.84
N LEU A 53 -12.82 7.87 -1.76
CA LEU A 53 -11.92 6.72 -1.90
C LEU A 53 -11.50 6.49 -3.36
N LEU A 54 -12.26 7.01 -4.33
CA LEU A 54 -11.94 6.89 -5.75
C LEU A 54 -10.76 7.80 -6.11
N GLU A 55 -10.71 9.03 -5.60
CA GLU A 55 -9.53 9.88 -5.72
C GLU A 55 -8.32 9.27 -5.02
N LYS A 56 -8.46 8.73 -3.79
CA LYS A 56 -7.35 8.06 -3.10
C LYS A 56 -6.77 6.91 -3.92
N ARG A 57 -7.62 6.10 -4.56
CA ARG A 57 -7.18 5.04 -5.47
C ARG A 57 -6.45 5.61 -6.70
N ARG A 58 -6.96 6.69 -7.29
CA ARG A 58 -6.32 7.35 -8.45
C ARG A 58 -4.97 8.00 -8.11
N ARG A 59 -4.73 8.35 -6.84
CA ARG A 59 -3.46 8.93 -6.37
C ARG A 59 -2.34 7.92 -6.14
N GLN A 60 -2.59 6.61 -6.22
CA GLN A 60 -1.50 5.63 -6.17
C GLN A 60 -0.74 5.65 -7.49
N LEU A 61 0.53 6.06 -7.41
CA LEU A 61 1.41 6.11 -8.56
C LEU A 61 1.81 4.67 -8.93
N GLU A 62 1.49 4.25 -10.16
CA GLU A 62 2.01 2.99 -10.72
C GLU A 62 3.53 3.09 -10.90
N ILE A 63 4.25 1.99 -10.66
CA ILE A 63 5.72 1.97 -10.69
C ILE A 63 6.28 2.44 -12.05
N LYS A 64 5.67 2.04 -13.18
CA LYS A 64 6.14 2.46 -14.52
C LYS A 64 6.14 3.98 -14.72
N ASN A 65 5.36 4.72 -13.93
CA ASN A 65 5.22 6.18 -14.05
C ASN A 65 6.18 6.93 -13.11
N ILE A 66 7.00 6.23 -12.32
CA ILE A 66 8.05 6.83 -11.50
C ILE A 66 9.17 7.30 -12.42
N VAL A 67 9.46 8.60 -12.41
CA VAL A 67 10.52 9.22 -13.21
C VAL A 67 11.53 9.96 -12.33
N ALA A 68 12.75 10.13 -12.86
CA ALA A 68 13.81 10.84 -12.18
C ALA A 68 13.39 12.29 -11.84
N GLY A 69 13.77 12.75 -10.65
CA GLY A 69 13.44 14.10 -10.16
C GLY A 69 12.15 14.18 -9.32
N MET A 70 11.32 13.14 -9.34
CA MET A 70 10.20 13.04 -8.39
C MET A 70 10.70 12.95 -6.95
N ARG A 71 9.95 13.55 -6.02
CA ARG A 71 10.22 13.54 -4.58
C ARG A 71 8.95 13.11 -3.85
N ASN A 72 9.09 12.53 -2.66
CA ASN A 72 7.95 12.06 -1.84
C ASN A 72 7.00 11.13 -2.61
N VAL A 73 7.55 10.13 -3.28
CA VAL A 73 6.80 9.17 -4.09
C VAL A 73 6.15 8.12 -3.20
N ASN A 74 4.85 7.92 -3.38
CA ASN A 74 4.09 6.84 -2.73
C ASN A 74 3.50 5.92 -3.80
N PHE A 75 3.76 4.63 -3.68
CA PHE A 75 3.23 3.57 -4.52
C PHE A 75 2.95 2.33 -3.68
N ILE A 76 2.17 1.38 -4.22
CA ILE A 76 1.96 0.06 -3.60
C ILE A 76 2.61 -1.00 -4.50
N GLY A 77 3.25 -1.98 -3.89
CA GLY A 77 3.82 -3.12 -4.61
C GLY A 77 4.29 -4.21 -3.66
N ARG A 78 4.57 -5.39 -4.22
CA ARG A 78 5.00 -6.57 -3.49
C ARG A 78 6.51 -6.72 -3.51
N VAL A 79 7.12 -7.04 -2.36
CA VAL A 79 8.54 -7.40 -2.28
C VAL A 79 8.74 -8.78 -2.89
N PHE A 80 9.44 -8.86 -4.03
CA PHE A 80 9.67 -10.14 -4.72
C PHE A 80 11.14 -10.57 -4.74
N ASN A 81 12.06 -9.73 -4.27
CA ASN A 81 13.45 -10.10 -4.07
C ASN A 81 14.13 -9.24 -3.00
N ILE A 82 15.05 -9.85 -2.24
CA ILE A 82 15.90 -9.19 -1.26
C ILE A 82 17.31 -9.76 -1.45
N THR A 83 18.30 -8.90 -1.68
CA THR A 83 19.70 -9.34 -1.83
C THR A 83 20.32 -9.70 -0.49
N PRO A 84 21.46 -10.40 -0.46
CA PRO A 84 22.28 -10.47 0.74
C PRO A 84 22.70 -9.07 1.24
N ILE A 85 22.89 -8.95 2.55
CA ILE A 85 23.42 -7.73 3.18
C ILE A 85 24.92 -7.62 2.84
N VAL A 86 25.31 -6.46 2.34
CA VAL A 86 26.72 -6.14 2.03
C VAL A 86 27.24 -5.17 3.08
N ASN A 87 28.32 -5.55 3.76
CA ASN A 87 29.08 -4.68 4.66
C ASN A 87 30.28 -4.09 3.91
N PHE A 88 30.57 -2.82 4.14
CA PHE A 88 31.68 -2.10 3.52
C PHE A 88 32.34 -1.12 4.49
N GLU A 89 33.58 -0.73 4.21
CA GLU A 89 34.30 0.30 4.96
C GLU A 89 34.26 1.63 4.18
N ARG A 90 34.07 2.74 4.89
CA ARG A 90 34.07 4.09 4.32
C ARG A 90 35.47 4.69 4.36
N GLN A 91 35.66 5.76 3.59
CA GLN A 91 36.92 6.49 3.55
C GLN A 91 37.33 7.09 4.91
N ASP A 92 36.35 7.34 5.80
CA ASP A 92 36.58 7.82 7.16
C ASP A 92 36.87 6.70 8.18
N GLY A 93 36.99 5.45 7.73
CA GLY A 93 37.21 4.27 8.58
C GLY A 93 35.95 3.74 9.27
N SER A 94 34.77 4.33 9.03
CA SER A 94 33.52 3.81 9.57
C SER A 94 32.97 2.65 8.72
N SER A 95 32.28 1.70 9.34
CA SER A 95 31.59 0.63 8.62
C SER A 95 30.20 1.07 8.16
N GLY A 96 29.81 0.61 6.98
CA GLY A 96 28.48 0.77 6.42
C GLY A 96 27.88 -0.56 6.01
N LYS A 97 26.55 -0.59 5.92
CA LYS A 97 25.80 -1.75 5.42
C LYS A 97 24.74 -1.33 4.43
N VAL A 98 24.47 -2.20 3.44
CA VAL A 98 23.42 -1.99 2.45
C VAL A 98 22.77 -3.31 2.06
N VAL A 99 21.45 -3.27 1.88
CA VAL A 99 20.68 -4.34 1.25
C VAL A 99 19.77 -3.76 0.19
N ASN A 100 19.54 -4.48 -0.90
CA ASN A 100 18.62 -4.06 -1.94
C ASN A 100 17.35 -4.89 -1.86
N ILE A 101 16.20 -4.21 -1.79
CA ILE A 101 14.90 -4.83 -1.97
C ILE A 101 14.38 -4.49 -3.37
N PHE A 102 13.63 -5.41 -3.95
CA PHE A 102 12.94 -5.22 -5.22
C PHE A 102 11.45 -5.33 -4.99
N VAL A 103 10.75 -4.24 -5.31
CA VAL A 103 9.30 -4.10 -5.10
C VAL A 103 8.64 -3.93 -6.47
N GLY A 104 7.61 -4.72 -6.74
CA GLY A 104 6.95 -4.77 -8.05
C GLY A 104 5.45 -4.65 -7.96
N ASP A 105 4.85 -4.09 -9.01
CA ASP A 105 3.41 -4.07 -9.27
C ASP A 105 3.15 -4.67 -10.67
N ALA A 106 1.91 -4.59 -11.15
CA ALA A 106 1.55 -5.10 -12.48
C ALA A 106 2.22 -4.34 -13.64
N THR A 107 2.84 -3.19 -13.37
CA THR A 107 3.39 -2.27 -14.37
C THR A 107 4.91 -2.27 -14.45
N GLY A 108 5.60 -2.70 -13.39
CA GLY A 108 7.05 -2.77 -13.35
C GLY A 108 7.59 -3.04 -11.96
N PHE A 109 8.89 -2.77 -11.76
CA PHE A 109 9.52 -2.88 -10.47
C PHE A 109 10.53 -1.77 -10.22
N VAL A 110 10.78 -1.48 -8.93
CA VAL A 110 11.84 -0.59 -8.47
C VAL A 110 12.81 -1.33 -7.57
N ARG A 111 14.08 -0.93 -7.64
CA ARG A 111 15.13 -1.32 -6.69
C ARG A 111 15.25 -0.25 -5.63
N ILE A 112 15.11 -0.63 -4.37
CA ILE A 112 15.23 0.28 -3.22
C ILE A 112 16.44 -0.16 -2.38
N PRO A 113 17.52 0.63 -2.35
CA PRO A 113 18.62 0.38 -1.43
C PRO A 113 18.25 0.85 -0.02
N LEU A 114 18.35 -0.03 0.96
CA LEU A 114 18.22 0.25 2.38
C LEU A 114 19.62 0.38 2.98
N TRP A 115 19.94 1.54 3.55
CA TRP A 115 21.26 1.87 4.07
C TRP A 115 21.31 1.85 5.59
N ASN A 116 22.43 1.39 6.13
CA ASN A 116 22.75 1.46 7.56
C ASN A 116 21.59 0.98 8.44
N ASP A 117 21.01 1.85 9.28
CA ASP A 117 19.91 1.48 10.17
C ASP A 117 18.68 0.92 9.44
N GLN A 118 18.44 1.30 8.19
CA GLN A 118 17.33 0.74 7.40
C GLN A 118 17.50 -0.76 7.11
N VAL A 119 18.73 -1.29 7.16
CA VAL A 119 18.99 -2.72 6.98
C VAL A 119 18.37 -3.53 8.12
N LYS A 120 18.17 -2.94 9.30
CA LYS A 120 17.54 -3.61 10.45
C LYS A 120 16.14 -4.11 10.12
N LEU A 121 15.39 -3.41 9.25
CA LEU A 121 14.07 -3.85 8.78
C LEU A 121 14.10 -5.28 8.21
N VAL A 122 15.19 -5.64 7.51
CA VAL A 122 15.37 -6.98 6.95
C VAL A 122 15.96 -7.94 8.00
N GLU A 123 16.93 -7.50 8.80
CA GLU A 123 17.58 -8.33 9.84
C GLU A 123 16.59 -8.78 10.93
N GLU A 124 15.70 -7.88 11.35
CA GLU A 124 14.69 -8.10 12.38
C GLU A 124 13.41 -8.75 11.80
N GLY A 125 13.35 -8.87 10.47
CA GLY A 125 12.22 -9.48 9.77
C GLY A 125 10.96 -8.62 9.79
N GLU A 126 11.07 -7.30 9.89
CA GLU A 126 9.94 -6.39 9.66
C GLU A 126 9.62 -6.26 8.16
N LEU A 127 10.60 -6.57 7.29
CA LEU A 127 10.44 -6.60 5.84
C LEU A 127 10.97 -7.93 5.28
N LYS A 128 10.08 -8.70 4.64
CA LYS A 128 10.34 -10.04 4.12
C LYS A 128 9.93 -10.19 2.66
N LEU A 129 10.43 -11.27 2.07
CA LEU A 129 9.98 -11.71 0.76
C LEU A 129 8.48 -12.02 0.80
N GLY A 130 7.73 -11.40 -0.11
CA GLY A 130 6.31 -11.61 -0.28
C GLY A 130 5.40 -10.56 0.37
N ASP A 131 5.92 -9.66 1.21
CA ASP A 131 5.17 -8.57 1.85
C ASP A 131 4.64 -7.58 0.80
N SER A 132 3.50 -6.93 1.08
CA SER A 132 2.80 -5.96 0.20
C SER A 132 2.19 -4.81 0.99
#